data_AF-A0A388QJE7-F1
#
_entry.id   AF-A0A388QJE7-F1
#
_cell.length_a   1.000
_cell.length_b   1.000
_cell.length_c   1.000
_cell.angle_alpha   90.00
_cell.angle_beta   90.00
_cell.angle_gamma   90.00
#
_symmetry.space_group_name_H-M   'P 1'
#
loop_
_entity.id
_entity.type
_entity.pdbx_description
1 polymer ?
#
loop_
_entity_poly.entity_id
_entity_poly.type
_entity_poly.pdbx_seq_one_letter_code
_entity_poly.pdbx_strand_id
1 'polypeptide(L)'
;MQFINGQIPEFDSQPEEYRKQIIQRVKDYMKTKEYSAETFEKFELRGTPSMILVDRKGILRDVSFGQSGNVEAMIQKLLSE
;
A
#
# COMPACT_ATOMS: atom_id res chain seq x y z
N MET A 1 13.90 3.34 6.85
CA MET A 1 13.41 4.32 7.84
C MET A 1 11.99 4.79 7.56
N GLN A 2 11.54 4.90 6.30
CA GLN A 2 10.16 5.32 5.96
C GLN A 2 9.05 4.59 6.75
N PHE A 3 9.16 3.28 6.95
CA PHE A 3 8.19 2.50 7.74
C PHE A 3 8.05 3.02 9.18
N ILE A 4 9.16 3.40 9.83
CA ILE A 4 9.15 3.92 11.21
C ILE A 4 8.69 5.37 11.22
N ASN A 5 9.25 6.21 10.34
CA ASN A 5 8.95 7.65 10.30
C ASN A 5 7.50 7.94 9.90
N GLY A 6 6.86 7.05 9.13
CA GLY A 6 5.44 7.15 8.81
C GLY A 6 4.50 6.86 9.99
N GLN A 7 4.99 6.22 11.04
CA GLN A 7 4.23 5.89 12.25
C GLN A 7 4.65 6.75 13.46
N ILE A 8 5.92 7.16 13.51
CA ILE A 8 6.52 7.99 14.55
C ILE A 8 7.28 9.12 13.84
N PRO A 9 6.61 10.24 13.51
CA PRO A 9 7.22 11.33 12.74
C PRO A 9 8.47 11.94 13.38
N GLU A 10 8.51 12.01 14.71
CA GLU A 10 9.61 12.56 15.50
C GLU A 10 10.71 11.55 15.83
N PHE A 11 10.68 10.36 15.21
CA PHE A 11 11.57 9.25 15.53
C PHE A 11 13.05 9.65 15.56
N ASP A 12 13.49 10.43 14.59
CA ASP A 12 14.89 10.82 14.45
C ASP A 12 15.36 11.78 15.57
N SER A 13 14.43 12.49 16.22
CA SER A 13 14.70 13.37 17.36
C SER A 13 14.68 12.66 18.72
N GLN A 14 14.33 11.37 18.75
CA GLN A 14 14.23 10.60 20.00
C GLN A 14 15.61 10.17 20.53
N PRO A 15 15.73 9.89 21.84
CA PRO A 15 16.96 9.36 22.43
C PRO A 15 17.45 8.09 21.74
N GLU A 16 18.77 7.92 21.66
CA GLU A 16 19.38 6.80 20.92
C GLU A 16 18.87 5.42 21.40
N GLU A 17 18.77 5.23 22.71
CA GLU A 17 18.29 3.97 23.30
C GLU A 17 16.83 3.67 22.92
N TYR A 18 15.98 4.70 22.88
CA TYR A 18 14.60 4.54 22.41
C TYR A 18 14.58 4.14 20.93
N ARG A 19 15.37 4.83 20.09
CA ARG A 19 15.46 4.50 18.66
C ARG A 19 15.94 3.07 18.43
N LYS A 20 16.94 2.59 19.18
CA LYS A 20 17.43 1.20 19.11
C LYS A 20 16.33 0.20 19.44
N GLN A 21 15.56 0.45 20.51
CA GLN A 21 14.46 -0.44 20.91
C GLN A 21 13.37 -0.54 19.83
N ILE A 22 12.98 0.59 19.25
CA ILE A 22 11.98 0.61 18.16
C ILE A 22 12.51 -0.13 16.92
N ILE A 23 13.76 0.13 16.52
CA ILE A 23 14.38 -0.57 15.38
C ILE A 23 14.40 -2.09 15.63
N GLN A 24 14.73 -2.52 16.85
CA GLN A 24 14.77 -3.94 17.19
C GLN A 24 13.37 -4.57 17.11
N ARG A 25 12.34 -3.92 17.67
CA ARG A 25 10.94 -4.38 17.57
C ARG A 25 10.48 -4.51 16.12
N VAL A 26 10.82 -3.53 15.28
CA VAL A 26 10.47 -3.57 13.85
C VAL A 26 11.19 -4.72 13.16
N LYS A 27 12.48 -4.93 13.43
CA LYS A 27 13.24 -6.07 12.87
C LYS A 27 12.60 -7.40 13.27
N ASP A 28 12.25 -7.57 14.54
CA ASP A 28 11.68 -8.83 15.02
C ASP A 28 10.28 -9.05 14.45
N TYR A 29 9.45 -8.01 14.34
CA TYR A 29 8.18 -8.09 13.61
C TYR A 29 8.37 -8.50 12.14
N MET A 30 9.29 -7.87 11.42
CA MET A 30 9.53 -8.18 10.01
C MET A 30 10.00 -9.62 9.79
N LYS A 31 10.76 -10.20 10.73
CA LYS A 31 11.14 -11.62 10.68
C LYS A 31 9.94 -12.57 10.83
N THR A 32 8.86 -12.14 11.49
CA THR A 32 7.64 -12.95 11.65
C THR A 32 6.73 -12.92 10.42
N LYS A 33 6.93 -11.99 9.48
CA LYS A 33 6.16 -11.96 8.24
C LYS A 33 6.66 -13.04 7.28
N GLU A 34 5.91 -14.13 7.17
CA GLU A 34 6.17 -15.21 6.22
C GLU A 34 5.84 -14.79 4.77
N TYR A 35 4.86 -13.89 4.59
CA TYR A 35 4.40 -13.43 3.29
C TYR A 35 4.30 -11.89 3.26
N SER A 36 4.61 -11.31 2.09
CA SER A 36 4.32 -9.92 1.74
C SER A 36 3.11 -9.86 0.81
N ALA A 37 2.29 -8.84 0.98
CA ALA A 37 1.16 -8.60 0.09
C ALA A 37 1.63 -7.74 -1.09
N GLU A 38 2.47 -8.29 -1.97
CA GLU A 38 3.15 -7.53 -3.03
C GLU A 38 2.18 -6.74 -3.92
N THR A 39 1.00 -7.29 -4.23
CA THR A 39 -0.04 -6.55 -4.98
C THR A 39 -0.56 -5.34 -4.21
N PHE A 40 -0.75 -5.46 -2.89
CA PHE A 40 -1.19 -4.33 -2.07
C PHE A 40 -0.14 -3.24 -2.01
N GLU A 41 1.13 -3.62 -1.85
CA GLU A 41 2.25 -2.69 -1.78
C GLU A 41 2.49 -2.01 -3.13
N LYS A 42 2.47 -2.78 -4.23
CA LYS A 42 2.73 -2.29 -5.59
C LYS A 42 1.66 -1.33 -6.10
N PHE A 43 0.40 -1.54 -5.72
CA PHE A 43 -0.72 -0.73 -6.16
C PHE A 43 -1.27 0.18 -5.06
N GLU A 44 -0.56 0.32 -3.93
CA GLU A 44 -0.98 1.13 -2.78
C GLU A 44 -2.43 0.86 -2.31
N LEU A 45 -2.84 -0.42 -2.35
CA LEU A 45 -4.19 -0.81 -1.98
C LEU A 45 -4.41 -0.59 -0.48
N ARG A 46 -5.49 0.12 -0.13
CA ARG A 46 -5.79 0.51 1.25
C ARG A 46 -6.53 -0.56 2.06
N GLY A 47 -7.01 -1.62 1.42
CA GLY A 47 -7.78 -2.68 2.08
C GLY A 47 -8.64 -3.47 1.10
N THR A 48 -9.64 -4.17 1.60
CA THR A 48 -10.64 -4.88 0.80
C THR A 48 -12.05 -4.35 1.08
N PRO A 49 -12.93 -4.22 0.07
CA PRO A 49 -12.68 -4.47 -1.35
C PRO A 49 -11.81 -3.36 -1.98
N SER A 50 -10.96 -3.74 -2.91
CA SER A 50 -10.20 -2.84 -3.79
C SER A 50 -10.34 -3.29 -5.23
N MET A 51 -10.15 -2.36 -6.17
CA MET A 51 -10.23 -2.63 -7.59
C MET A 51 -9.03 -2.03 -8.32
N ILE A 52 -8.51 -2.78 -9.29
CA ILE A 52 -7.45 -2.35 -10.20
C ILE A 52 -8.02 -2.48 -11.61
N LEU A 53 -8.09 -1.38 -12.34
CA LEU A 53 -8.58 -1.37 -13.73
C LEU A 53 -7.41 -1.27 -14.69
N VAL A 54 -7.26 -2.26 -15.55
CA VAL A 54 -6.20 -2.34 -16.57
C VAL A 54 -6.85 -2.45 -17.95
N ASP A 55 -6.38 -1.69 -18.92
CA ASP A 55 -6.91 -1.73 -20.29
C ASP A 55 -6.31 -2.89 -21.12
N ARG A 56 -6.80 -3.06 -22.36
CA ARG A 56 -6.36 -4.14 -23.28
C ARG A 56 -4.90 -4.05 -23.70
N LYS A 57 -4.25 -2.90 -23.50
CA LYS A 57 -2.81 -2.68 -23.78
C LYS A 57 -1.95 -2.97 -22.54
N GLY A 58 -2.57 -3.35 -21.42
CA GLY A 58 -1.88 -3.60 -20.15
C GLY A 58 -1.59 -2.32 -19.35
N ILE A 59 -2.22 -1.19 -19.69
CA ILE A 59 -1.98 0.09 -18.99
C ILE A 59 -2.91 0.18 -17.79
N LEU A 60 -2.36 0.56 -16.63
CA LEU A 60 -3.12 0.84 -15.41
C LEU A 60 -3.95 2.12 -15.59
N ARG A 61 -5.28 2.02 -15.48
CA ARG A 61 -6.22 3.13 -15.71
C ARG A 61 -6.84 3.68 -14.43
N ASP A 62 -7.05 2.82 -13.43
CA ASP A 62 -7.57 3.21 -12.13
C ASP A 62 -7.13 2.23 -11.02
N VAL A 63 -6.99 2.77 -9.80
CA VAL A 63 -6.90 2.00 -8.56
C VAL A 63 -7.85 2.63 -7.56
N SER A 64 -8.83 1.86 -7.09
CA SER A 64 -9.88 2.35 -6.19
C SER A 64 -10.10 1.43 -5.00
N PHE A 65 -10.57 2.02 -3.90
CA PHE A 65 -10.85 1.33 -2.64
C PHE A 65 -12.30 1.56 -2.24
N GLY A 66 -12.95 0.51 -1.71
CA GLY A 66 -14.36 0.55 -1.29
C GLY A 66 -15.34 0.24 -2.42
N GLN A 67 -16.62 0.55 -2.21
CA GLN A 67 -17.66 0.36 -3.23
C GLN A 67 -17.63 1.52 -4.23
N SER A 68 -17.15 1.24 -5.43
CA SER A 68 -16.94 2.23 -6.48
C SER A 68 -18.06 2.19 -7.52
N GLY A 69 -19.05 3.08 -7.38
CA GLY A 69 -20.18 3.20 -8.29
C GLY A 69 -19.84 3.62 -9.73
N ASN A 70 -18.63 4.15 -9.97
CA ASN A 70 -18.21 4.65 -11.28
C ASN A 70 -17.45 3.62 -12.14
N VAL A 71 -17.20 2.41 -11.63
CA VAL A 71 -16.43 1.38 -12.35
C VAL A 71 -17.06 1.02 -13.68
N GLU A 72 -18.39 0.87 -13.71
CA GLU A 72 -19.11 0.50 -14.92
C GLU A 72 -18.91 1.52 -16.04
N ALA A 73 -19.01 2.82 -15.73
CA ALA A 73 -18.76 3.88 -16.70
C ALA A 73 -17.32 3.87 -17.22
N MET A 74 -16.34 3.59 -16.36
CA MET A 74 -14.94 3.46 -16.77
C MET A 74 -14.71 2.26 -17.69
N ILE A 75 -15.33 1.11 -17.39
CA ILE A 75 -15.26 -0.09 -18.24
C ILE A 75 -15.88 0.20 -19.62
N GLN A 76 -17.08 0.80 -19.67
CA GLN A 76 -17.74 1.14 -20.94
C GLN A 76 -16.87 2.06 -21.80
N LYS A 77 -16.22 3.05 -21.19
CA LYS A 77 -15.26 3.91 -21.89
C LYS A 77 -14.10 3.11 -22.49
N LEU A 78 -13.48 2.21 -21.73
CA LEU A 78 -12.39 1.37 -22.22
C LEU A 78 -12.80 0.38 -23.32
N LEU A 79 -14.05 -0.09 -23.32
CA LEU A 79 -14.57 -0.96 -24.37
C LEU A 79 -14.75 -0.22 -25.71
N SER A 80 -14.88 1.11 -25.67
CA SER A 80 -15.00 1.98 -26.85
C SER A 80 -13.66 2.52 -27.38
N GLU A 81 -12.54 2.23 -26.72
CA GLU A 81 -11.17 2.58 -27.16
C GLU A 81 -10.58 1.54 -28.13
#